data_AF-A0AAX6MXT4-F1
#
_entry.id   AF-A0AAX6MXT4-F1
#
_cell.length_a   1.000
_cell.length_b   1.000
_cell.length_c   1.000
_cell.angle_alpha   90.00
_cell.angle_beta   90.00
_cell.angle_gamma   90.00
#
_symmetry.space_group_name_H-M   'P 1'
#
loop_
_entity.id
_entity.type
_entity.pdbx_description
1 polymer ?
#
loop_
_entity_poly.entity_id
_entity_poly.type
_entity_poly.pdbx_seq_one_letter_code
_entity_poly.pdbx_strand_id
1 'polypeptide(L)'
;MTSGKMPLILDNPMGGEAMQVDLDDVDDLFGDGAPLTLPPRPISKRLRQRIDELRERGSNQGIAWSKAGTIASITPDGQRLQLMYIHAKGKDATFTLSESTTIAPWESLPGGPLVHLSWSPGTPELAVIDAVGRVLILSFSSNLNRPTPSRRWDGDSIDDLQAVVGTYWLPSHHSANPRVCLQKFLADYFHG
;
A
#
# COMPACT_ATOMS: atom_id res chain seq x y z
N MET A 1 18.26 51.99 15.43
CA MET A 1 17.68 50.64 15.26
C MET A 1 18.81 49.67 14.94
N THR A 2 18.69 48.48 15.48
CA THR A 2 19.71 47.45 15.77
C THR A 2 20.48 46.93 14.56
N SER A 3 21.81 46.85 14.65
CA SER A 3 22.64 45.99 13.77
C SER A 3 23.27 44.91 14.64
N GLY A 4 22.72 43.70 14.54
CA GLY A 4 23.14 42.51 15.29
C GLY A 4 24.46 41.98 14.76
N LYS A 5 25.52 42.19 15.54
CA LYS A 5 26.88 41.67 15.30
C LYS A 5 26.98 40.31 16.00
N MET A 6 27.04 39.22 15.24
CA MET A 6 27.31 37.88 15.78
C MET A 6 28.84 37.64 15.79
N PRO A 7 29.50 37.48 16.96
CA PRO A 7 30.87 37.01 17.01
C PRO A 7 30.89 35.48 17.09
N LEU A 8 31.50 34.86 16.08
CA LEU A 8 32.04 33.51 16.13
C LEU A 8 33.13 33.46 17.21
N ILE A 9 32.93 32.65 18.24
CA ILE A 9 33.99 32.24 19.17
C ILE A 9 34.42 30.84 18.78
N LEU A 10 35.62 30.76 18.23
CA LEU A 10 36.38 29.52 18.10
C LEU A 10 37.84 29.91 18.32
N ASP A 11 38.25 29.90 19.59
CA ASP A 11 39.66 29.87 19.99
C ASP A 11 39.77 29.07 21.31
N ASN A 12 40.44 27.93 21.17
CA ASN A 12 40.95 26.92 22.12
C ASN A 12 41.84 27.56 23.24
N PRO A 13 42.55 26.84 24.17
CA PRO A 13 42.62 25.41 24.52
C PRO A 13 42.73 25.07 26.05
N MET A 14 42.64 23.78 26.38
CA MET A 14 43.22 23.06 27.54
C MET A 14 43.06 23.60 28.97
N GLY A 15 42.15 22.96 29.72
CA GLY A 15 42.30 22.67 31.15
C GLY A 15 41.42 21.46 31.47
N GLY A 16 42.00 20.39 32.02
CA GLY A 16 41.37 19.08 32.24
C GLY A 16 39.97 19.18 32.86
N GLU A 17 39.05 18.27 32.57
CA GLU A 17 39.19 16.81 32.60
C GLU A 17 38.43 16.18 31.43
N ALA A 18 38.86 14.99 31.02
CA ALA A 18 38.04 14.15 30.15
C ALA A 18 36.67 13.97 30.81
N MET A 19 35.59 14.33 30.13
CA MET A 19 34.24 13.89 30.53
C MET A 19 34.20 12.38 30.31
N GLN A 20 34.67 11.66 31.32
CA GLN A 20 34.49 10.24 31.48
C GLN A 20 32.99 10.04 31.67
N VAL A 21 32.32 9.65 30.59
CA VAL A 21 30.94 9.23 30.64
C VAL A 21 30.97 7.93 31.45
N ASP A 22 30.56 8.02 32.71
CA ASP A 22 30.42 6.84 33.55
C ASP A 22 29.28 6.01 32.96
N LEU A 23 29.63 4.89 32.33
CA LEU A 23 28.69 4.01 31.65
C LEU A 23 27.87 3.18 32.66
N ASP A 24 28.13 3.32 33.95
CA ASP A 24 27.44 2.61 35.02
C ASP A 24 26.14 3.31 35.48
N ASP A 25 25.80 4.48 34.92
CA ASP A 25 24.60 5.28 35.28
C ASP A 25 23.56 5.38 34.15
N VAL A 26 23.60 4.46 33.17
CA VAL A 26 22.58 4.33 32.12
C VAL A 26 21.49 3.30 32.43
N ASP A 27 21.64 2.57 33.54
CA ASP A 27 20.68 1.54 33.97
C ASP A 27 19.43 2.12 34.68
N ASP A 28 19.50 3.33 35.25
CA ASP A 28 18.36 3.99 35.92
C ASP A 28 17.41 4.75 34.96
N LEU A 29 17.76 4.86 33.68
CA LEU A 29 16.91 5.52 32.67
C LEU A 29 15.74 4.62 32.20
N PHE A 30 15.84 3.32 32.45
CA PHE A 30 14.77 2.34 32.28
C PHE A 30 14.33 1.80 33.65
N GLY A 31 14.05 2.72 34.57
CA GLY A 31 13.54 2.48 35.92
C GLY A 31 12.93 1.10 36.12
N ASP A 32 13.72 0.26 36.77
CA ASP A 32 13.37 -0.90 37.57
C ASP A 32 11.97 -1.48 37.31
N GLY A 33 11.92 -2.53 36.48
CA GLY A 33 11.17 -3.78 36.70
C GLY A 33 9.67 -3.75 37.01
N ALA A 34 9.01 -2.59 37.09
CA ALA A 34 7.57 -2.51 37.17
C ALA A 34 7.03 -2.89 35.80
N PRO A 35 6.15 -3.90 35.68
CA PRO A 35 5.50 -4.15 34.42
C PRO A 35 4.77 -2.87 34.04
N LEU A 36 5.29 -2.16 33.04
CA LEU A 36 4.57 -1.10 32.34
C LEU A 36 3.43 -1.79 31.59
N THR A 37 2.43 -2.27 32.35
CA THR A 37 1.13 -2.62 31.82
C THR A 37 0.53 -1.31 31.36
N LEU A 38 0.81 -0.97 30.10
CA LEU A 38 -0.04 -0.05 29.37
C LEU A 38 -1.46 -0.60 29.58
N PRO A 39 -2.39 0.19 30.16
CA PRO A 39 -3.76 -0.27 30.30
C PRO A 39 -4.22 -0.66 28.88
N PRO A 40 -4.78 -1.87 28.69
CA PRO A 40 -5.13 -2.34 27.37
C PRO A 40 -6.05 -1.30 26.75
N ARG A 41 -5.54 -0.56 25.75
CA ARG A 41 -6.32 0.47 25.09
C ARG A 41 -7.51 -0.26 24.46
N PRO A 42 -8.75 0.07 24.83
CA PRO A 42 -9.90 -0.59 24.25
C PRO A 42 -9.83 -0.41 22.73
N ILE A 43 -9.95 -1.51 22.01
CA ILE A 43 -9.92 -1.53 20.54
C ILE A 43 -10.93 -0.48 20.05
N SER A 44 -10.50 0.48 19.24
CA SER A 44 -11.39 1.56 18.81
C SER A 44 -12.61 0.99 18.06
N LYS A 45 -13.77 1.64 18.14
CA LYS A 45 -14.96 1.23 17.39
C LYS A 45 -14.67 1.11 15.89
N ARG A 46 -13.86 2.03 15.37
CA ARG A 46 -13.39 2.03 13.98
C ARG A 46 -12.54 0.80 13.64
N LEU A 47 -11.64 0.40 14.54
CA LEU A 47 -10.81 -0.79 14.33
C LEU A 47 -11.64 -2.07 14.41
N ARG A 48 -12.59 -2.17 15.35
CA ARG A 48 -13.55 -3.29 15.40
C ARG A 48 -14.35 -3.41 14.12
N GLN A 49 -14.95 -2.30 13.67
CA GLN A 49 -15.68 -2.25 12.40
C GLN A 49 -14.78 -2.65 11.22
N ARG A 50 -13.52 -2.19 11.17
CA ARG A 50 -12.59 -2.62 10.11
C ARG A 50 -12.28 -4.11 10.18
N ILE A 51 -12.11 -4.69 11.37
CA ILE A 51 -11.90 -6.13 11.54
C ILE A 51 -13.14 -6.91 11.11
N ASP A 52 -14.34 -6.44 11.45
CA ASP A 52 -15.61 -7.06 11.04
C ASP A 52 -15.78 -6.97 9.51
N GLU A 53 -15.47 -5.81 8.90
CA GLU A 53 -15.43 -5.66 7.44
C GLU A 53 -14.42 -6.60 6.77
N LEU A 54 -13.24 -6.80 7.36
CA LEU A 54 -12.24 -7.73 6.87
C LEU A 54 -12.68 -9.20 7.03
N ARG A 55 -13.43 -9.52 8.09
CA ARG A 55 -14.00 -10.86 8.32
C ARG A 55 -15.14 -11.17 7.36
N GLU A 56 -15.99 -10.19 7.08
CA GLU A 56 -17.13 -10.34 6.17
C GLU A 56 -16.72 -10.33 4.70
N ARG A 57 -15.70 -9.54 4.33
CA ARG A 57 -15.38 -9.24 2.91
C ARG A 57 -13.96 -9.60 2.48
N GLY A 58 -13.09 -9.98 3.41
CA GLY A 58 -11.67 -10.21 3.13
C GLY A 58 -10.86 -8.92 2.99
N SER A 59 -9.77 -8.96 2.22
CA SER A 59 -8.86 -7.82 2.05
C SER A 59 -9.50 -6.75 1.17
N ASN A 60 -9.62 -5.54 1.72
CA ASN A 60 -10.24 -4.37 1.07
C ASN A 60 -9.18 -3.34 0.64
N GLN A 61 -8.13 -3.77 -0.08
CA GLN A 61 -7.14 -2.85 -0.64
C GLN A 61 -7.74 -2.08 -1.82
N GLY A 62 -8.57 -1.08 -1.51
CA GLY A 62 -9.22 -0.22 -2.51
C GLY A 62 -8.32 0.88 -3.08
N ILE A 63 -7.06 0.97 -2.66
CA ILE A 63 -6.06 1.88 -3.21
C ILE A 63 -4.71 1.16 -3.28
N ALA A 64 -3.99 1.33 -4.38
CA ALA A 64 -2.67 0.76 -4.58
C ALA A 64 -1.81 1.69 -5.47
N TRP A 65 -0.51 1.71 -5.26
CA TRP A 65 0.43 2.50 -6.07
C TRP A 65 1.50 1.61 -6.72
N SER A 66 1.84 1.92 -7.97
CA SER A 66 2.91 1.26 -8.72
C SER A 66 4.27 1.88 -8.40
N LYS A 67 5.35 1.15 -8.69
CA LYS A 67 6.72 1.66 -8.63
C LYS A 67 6.97 2.84 -9.59
N ALA A 68 6.21 2.92 -10.67
CA ALA A 68 6.30 3.99 -11.67
C ALA A 68 5.54 5.28 -11.26
N GLY A 69 4.84 5.27 -10.12
CA GLY A 69 4.12 6.46 -9.62
C GLY A 69 2.67 6.58 -10.08
N THR A 70 2.10 5.56 -10.72
CA THR A 70 0.66 5.47 -10.95
C THR A 70 -0.05 5.02 -9.67
N ILE A 71 -1.06 5.78 -9.25
CA ILE A 71 -1.96 5.47 -8.16
C ILE A 71 -3.29 5.01 -8.77
N ALA A 72 -3.78 3.86 -8.32
CA ALA A 72 -5.10 3.35 -8.66
C ALA A 72 -5.95 3.26 -7.39
N SER A 73 -7.21 3.69 -7.47
CA SER A 73 -8.19 3.51 -6.40
C SER A 73 -9.54 3.08 -6.95
N ILE A 74 -10.33 2.42 -6.11
CA ILE A 74 -11.70 2.03 -6.40
C ILE A 74 -12.63 3.21 -6.06
N THR A 75 -13.59 3.51 -6.91
CA THR A 75 -14.63 4.51 -6.61
C THR A 75 -15.48 4.08 -5.41
N PRO A 76 -16.08 5.02 -4.64
CA PRO A 76 -16.88 4.67 -3.45
C PRO A 76 -18.05 3.70 -3.72
N ASP A 77 -18.58 3.66 -4.94
CA ASP A 77 -19.63 2.74 -5.38
C ASP A 77 -19.11 1.33 -5.78
N GLY A 78 -17.78 1.14 -5.81
CA GLY A 78 -17.15 -0.10 -6.21
C GLY A 78 -17.26 -0.41 -7.71
N GLN A 79 -17.72 0.52 -8.55
CA GLN A 79 -18.05 0.22 -9.95
C GLN A 79 -16.95 0.59 -10.95
N ARG A 80 -16.00 1.45 -10.56
CA ARG A 80 -14.99 2.03 -11.45
C ARG A 80 -13.63 2.15 -10.76
N LEU A 81 -12.61 2.39 -11.57
CA LEU A 81 -11.28 2.75 -11.09
C LEU A 81 -11.01 4.23 -11.30
N GLN A 82 -10.30 4.83 -10.38
CA GLN A 82 -9.71 6.15 -10.49
C GLN A 82 -8.20 6.01 -10.59
N LEU A 83 -7.61 6.69 -11.58
CA LEU A 83 -6.19 6.70 -11.85
C LEU A 83 -5.62 8.10 -11.67
N MET A 84 -4.53 8.20 -10.93
CA MET A 84 -3.75 9.43 -10.79
C MET A 84 -2.28 9.12 -11.00
N TYR A 85 -1.52 10.10 -11.47
CA TYR A 85 -0.12 9.94 -11.83
C TYR A 85 0.72 10.95 -11.05
N ILE A 86 1.78 10.47 -10.42
CA ILE A 86 2.77 11.32 -9.77
C ILE A 86 3.76 11.80 -10.84
N HIS A 87 3.90 13.12 -10.98
CA HIS A 87 4.84 13.76 -11.88
C HIS A 87 5.94 14.46 -11.09
N ALA A 88 7.21 14.17 -11.42
CA ALA A 88 8.33 14.93 -10.89
C ALA A 88 8.54 16.20 -11.73
N LYS A 89 8.56 17.36 -11.06
CA LYS A 89 8.88 18.64 -11.70
C LYS A 89 10.40 18.79 -11.74
N GLY A 90 10.98 18.65 -12.94
CA GLY A 90 12.42 18.56 -13.13
C GLY A 90 13.27 19.77 -12.67
N LYS A 91 12.65 20.91 -12.35
CA LYS A 91 13.38 22.12 -11.90
C LYS A 91 13.53 22.22 -10.37
N ASP A 92 12.54 21.75 -9.61
CA ASP A 92 12.43 22.06 -8.18
C ASP A 92 12.41 20.81 -7.29
N ALA A 93 12.66 19.62 -7.85
CA ALA A 93 12.53 18.32 -7.17
C ALA A 93 11.18 18.12 -6.43
N THR A 94 10.15 18.86 -6.86
CA THR A 94 8.79 18.76 -6.32
C THR A 94 8.00 17.70 -7.09
N PHE A 95 7.11 17.02 -6.39
CA PHE A 95 6.20 16.05 -6.99
C PHE A 95 4.79 16.62 -7.01
N THR A 96 4.10 16.49 -8.14
CA THR A 96 2.72 16.91 -8.32
C THR A 96 1.86 15.71 -8.69
N LEU A 97 0.63 15.67 -8.20
CA LEU A 97 -0.34 14.64 -8.56
C LEU A 97 -1.22 15.13 -9.71
N SER A 98 -1.47 14.28 -10.70
CA SER A 98 -2.41 14.58 -11.79
C SER A 98 -3.86 14.65 -11.28
N GLU A 99 -4.75 15.16 -12.12
CA GLU A 99 -6.18 14.97 -11.92
C GLU A 99 -6.56 13.49 -11.99
N SER A 100 -7.65 13.12 -11.30
CA SER A 100 -8.19 11.77 -11.29
C SER A 100 -8.87 11.44 -12.61
N THR A 101 -8.40 10.40 -13.28
CA THR A 101 -9.04 9.84 -14.48
C THR A 101 -9.85 8.61 -14.09
N THR A 102 -11.16 8.68 -14.24
CA THR A 102 -12.04 7.52 -13.98
C THR A 102 -12.11 6.61 -15.21
N ILE A 103 -11.91 5.30 -15.02
CA ILE A 103 -11.98 4.29 -16.07
C ILE A 103 -12.89 3.12 -15.66
N ALA A 104 -13.50 2.49 -16.65
CA ALA A 104 -14.20 1.21 -16.54
C ALA A 104 -14.00 0.43 -17.85
N PRO A 105 -12.84 -0.26 -18.04
CA PRO A 105 -12.55 -1.06 -19.23
C PRO A 105 -13.42 -2.34 -19.38
N TRP A 106 -14.54 -2.39 -18.66
CA TRP A 106 -15.51 -3.47 -18.65
C TRP A 106 -16.91 -2.93 -18.91
N GLU A 107 -17.76 -3.78 -19.46
CA GLU A 107 -19.17 -3.45 -19.72
C GLU A 107 -20.04 -3.60 -18.46
N SER A 108 -19.77 -4.63 -17.66
CA SER A 108 -20.50 -4.92 -16.42
C SER A 108 -19.63 -5.65 -15.40
N LEU A 109 -20.09 -5.64 -14.14
CA LEU A 109 -19.48 -6.32 -13.00
C LEU A 109 -20.45 -7.37 -12.43
N PRO A 110 -20.66 -8.51 -13.12
CA PRO A 110 -21.61 -9.53 -12.66
C PRO A 110 -21.19 -10.18 -11.33
N GLY A 111 -19.90 -10.18 -11.01
CA GLY A 111 -19.35 -10.60 -9.72
C GLY A 111 -19.39 -9.54 -8.62
N GLY A 112 -20.16 -8.47 -8.82
CA GLY A 112 -20.35 -7.42 -7.82
C GLY A 112 -19.24 -6.36 -7.82
N PRO A 113 -19.20 -5.51 -6.78
CA PRO A 113 -18.27 -4.38 -6.72
C PRO A 113 -16.81 -4.84 -6.69
N LEU A 114 -15.92 -3.97 -7.14
CA LEU A 114 -14.48 -4.11 -6.95
C LEU A 114 -14.14 -4.01 -5.46
N VAL A 115 -13.26 -4.89 -4.97
CA VAL A 115 -12.88 -4.97 -3.56
C VAL A 115 -11.37 -4.86 -3.33
N HIS A 116 -10.56 -5.26 -4.31
CA HIS A 116 -9.11 -5.36 -4.11
C HIS A 116 -8.31 -4.95 -5.36
N LEU A 117 -7.24 -4.19 -5.13
CA LEU A 117 -6.24 -3.76 -6.10
C LEU A 117 -4.86 -4.25 -5.68
N SER A 118 -4.05 -4.72 -6.63
CA SER A 118 -2.68 -5.15 -6.36
C SER A 118 -1.78 -4.87 -7.55
N TRP A 119 -0.76 -4.04 -7.36
CA TRP A 119 0.26 -3.81 -8.39
C TRP A 119 1.28 -4.95 -8.40
N SER A 120 1.68 -5.36 -9.60
CA SER A 120 2.81 -6.25 -9.78
C SER A 120 4.10 -5.58 -9.29
N PRO A 121 4.98 -6.32 -8.59
CA PRO A 121 6.24 -5.76 -8.10
C PRO A 121 7.27 -5.54 -9.23
N GLY A 122 7.15 -6.25 -10.35
CA GLY A 122 8.14 -6.26 -11.43
C GLY A 122 7.63 -5.79 -12.80
N THR A 123 6.31 -5.78 -13.01
CA THR A 123 5.67 -5.36 -14.27
C THR A 123 4.74 -4.16 -14.02
N PRO A 124 4.46 -3.32 -15.03
CA PRO A 124 3.49 -2.23 -14.90
C PRO A 124 2.06 -2.77 -15.01
N GLU A 125 1.74 -3.83 -14.25
CA GLU A 125 0.45 -4.50 -14.27
C GLU A 125 -0.28 -4.31 -12.94
N LEU A 126 -1.59 -4.12 -13.06
CA LEU A 126 -2.50 -3.99 -11.93
C LEU A 126 -3.52 -5.12 -11.99
N ALA A 127 -3.61 -5.89 -10.90
CA ALA A 127 -4.71 -6.80 -10.67
C ALA A 127 -5.88 -6.04 -10.06
N VAL A 128 -7.06 -6.25 -10.65
CA VAL A 128 -8.35 -5.69 -10.24
C VAL A 128 -9.27 -6.85 -9.94
N ILE A 129 -9.83 -6.87 -8.73
CA ILE A 129 -10.57 -8.02 -8.21
C ILE A 129 -11.94 -7.56 -7.70
N ASP A 130 -12.97 -8.30 -8.10
CA ASP A 130 -14.35 -8.11 -7.64
C ASP A 130 -14.68 -8.96 -6.41
N ALA A 131 -15.87 -8.75 -5.86
CA ALA A 131 -16.31 -9.34 -4.60
C ALA A 131 -16.34 -10.88 -4.61
N VAL A 132 -16.60 -11.49 -5.76
CA VAL A 132 -16.58 -12.96 -5.94
C VAL A 132 -15.21 -13.48 -6.39
N GLY A 133 -14.16 -12.67 -6.30
CA GLY A 133 -12.80 -13.16 -6.48
C GLY A 133 -12.40 -13.43 -7.93
N ARG A 134 -12.93 -12.72 -8.91
CA ARG A 134 -12.45 -12.78 -10.31
C ARG A 134 -11.30 -11.80 -10.53
N VAL A 135 -10.51 -11.97 -11.60
CA VAL A 135 -9.33 -11.11 -11.91
C VAL A 135 -9.44 -10.48 -13.28
N LEU A 136 -9.34 -9.17 -13.30
CA LEU A 136 -8.90 -8.41 -14.46
C LEU A 136 -7.46 -7.97 -14.23
N ILE A 137 -6.58 -8.22 -15.21
CA ILE A 137 -5.22 -7.66 -15.21
C ILE A 137 -5.18 -6.54 -16.23
N LEU A 138 -4.79 -5.35 -15.77
CA LEU A 138 -4.58 -4.16 -16.56
C LEU A 138 -3.08 -3.92 -16.74
N SER A 139 -2.63 -3.80 -17.98
CA SER A 139 -1.26 -3.43 -18.33
C SER A 139 -1.17 -1.94 -18.64
N PHE A 140 -0.20 -1.26 -18.01
CA PHE A 140 0.08 0.16 -18.20
C PHE A 140 1.32 0.31 -19.07
N SER A 141 1.11 0.61 -20.35
CA SER A 141 2.21 0.95 -21.27
C SER A 141 2.80 2.30 -20.86
N SER A 142 4.14 2.41 -20.89
CA SER A 142 4.86 3.63 -20.52
C SER A 142 4.48 4.86 -21.35
N ASN A 143 3.83 4.68 -22.50
CA ASN A 143 3.54 5.75 -23.47
C ASN A 143 2.05 6.10 -23.59
N LEU A 144 1.15 5.39 -22.90
CA LEU A 144 -0.29 5.60 -23.02
C LEU A 144 -0.94 5.61 -21.64
N ASN A 145 -1.48 6.77 -21.22
CA ASN A 145 -2.29 6.94 -19.99
C ASN A 145 -3.63 6.18 -20.01
N ARG A 146 -3.71 5.11 -20.82
CA ARG A 146 -4.88 4.26 -21.04
C ARG A 146 -4.43 2.82 -20.83
N PRO A 147 -4.76 2.21 -19.68
CA PRO A 147 -4.41 0.82 -19.47
C PRO A 147 -5.20 -0.08 -20.42
N THR A 148 -4.57 -1.18 -20.83
CA THR A 148 -5.18 -2.21 -21.68
C THR A 148 -5.34 -3.50 -20.88
N PRO A 149 -6.47 -4.21 -20.98
CA PRO A 149 -6.63 -5.48 -20.30
C PRO A 149 -5.71 -6.55 -20.90
N SER A 150 -4.78 -7.09 -20.11
CA SER A 150 -3.93 -8.23 -20.50
C SER A 150 -4.59 -9.58 -20.19
N ARG A 151 -5.49 -9.61 -19.19
CA ARG A 151 -6.36 -10.75 -18.85
C ARG A 151 -7.72 -10.23 -18.42
N ARG A 152 -8.81 -10.81 -18.92
CA ARG A 152 -10.18 -10.49 -18.46
C ARG A 152 -10.70 -11.57 -17.51
N TRP A 153 -11.72 -11.22 -16.73
CA TRP A 153 -12.43 -12.12 -15.82
C TRP A 153 -13.47 -13.03 -16.49
N ASP A 154 -13.62 -12.97 -17.82
CA ASP A 154 -14.69 -13.67 -18.55
C ASP A 154 -14.62 -15.21 -18.39
N GLY A 155 -13.44 -15.75 -18.10
CA GLY A 155 -13.23 -17.18 -17.84
C GLY A 155 -13.23 -17.57 -16.36
N ASP A 156 -13.47 -16.63 -15.45
CA ASP A 156 -13.46 -16.91 -14.01
C ASP A 156 -14.85 -17.35 -13.55
N SER A 157 -14.90 -18.36 -12.68
CA SER A 157 -16.14 -18.78 -12.03
C SER A 157 -16.71 -17.66 -11.15
N ILE A 158 -18.03 -17.56 -11.09
CA ILE A 158 -18.73 -16.72 -10.11
C ILE A 158 -19.06 -17.62 -8.93
N ASP A 159 -18.28 -17.51 -7.87
CA ASP A 159 -18.44 -18.29 -6.64
C ASP A 159 -18.11 -17.39 -5.44
N ASP A 160 -19.06 -17.23 -4.53
CA ASP A 160 -18.94 -16.35 -3.36
C ASP A 160 -17.89 -16.88 -2.36
N LEU A 161 -17.53 -18.17 -2.42
CA LEU A 161 -16.45 -18.77 -1.63
C LEU A 161 -15.04 -18.27 -2.06
N GLN A 162 -14.94 -17.56 -3.17
CA GLN A 162 -13.68 -17.03 -3.68
C GLN A 162 -13.36 -15.61 -3.18
N ALA A 163 -13.99 -15.17 -2.09
CA ALA A 163 -13.67 -13.91 -1.43
C ALA A 163 -12.16 -13.80 -1.11
N VAL A 164 -11.53 -12.73 -1.61
CA VAL A 164 -10.07 -12.58 -1.57
C VAL A 164 -9.61 -11.95 -0.26
N VAL A 165 -8.77 -12.67 0.49
CA VAL A 165 -8.10 -12.16 1.69
C VAL A 165 -6.68 -11.69 1.44
N GLY A 166 -6.13 -11.98 0.26
CA GLY A 166 -4.81 -11.52 -0.13
C GLY A 166 -4.43 -11.93 -1.54
N THR A 167 -3.37 -11.31 -2.05
CA THR A 167 -2.82 -11.62 -3.36
C THR A 167 -1.30 -11.69 -3.31
N TYR A 168 -0.72 -12.58 -4.10
CA TYR A 168 0.72 -12.66 -4.29
C TYR A 168 1.06 -12.81 -5.76
N TRP A 169 1.95 -11.96 -6.24
CA TRP A 169 2.46 -12.04 -7.60
C TRP A 169 3.59 -13.08 -7.66
N LEU A 170 3.38 -14.14 -8.44
CA LEU A 170 4.36 -15.18 -8.66
C LEU A 170 5.53 -14.63 -9.49
N PRO A 171 6.78 -14.96 -9.14
CA PRO A 171 7.93 -14.64 -9.97
C PRO A 171 7.74 -15.25 -11.37
N SER A 172 8.01 -14.46 -12.41
CA SER A 172 8.04 -14.91 -13.79
C SER A 172 9.29 -15.75 -14.08
N HIS A 173 9.46 -16.86 -13.36
CA HIS A 173 10.46 -17.87 -13.71
C HIS A 173 9.93 -18.66 -14.90
N HIS A 174 10.63 -18.56 -16.05
CA HIS A 174 10.52 -19.35 -17.28
C HIS A 174 9.43 -20.44 -17.29
N SER A 175 8.16 -20.04 -17.34
CA SER A 175 7.04 -20.97 -17.47
C SER A 175 6.39 -20.74 -18.82
N ALA A 176 6.18 -21.83 -19.55
CA ALA A 176 5.64 -21.85 -20.91
C ALA A 176 4.19 -21.36 -21.03
N ASN A 177 3.58 -20.88 -19.94
CA ASN A 177 2.25 -20.27 -19.94
C ASN A 177 2.24 -19.00 -19.06
N PRO A 178 2.46 -17.80 -19.64
CA PRO A 178 2.59 -16.53 -18.90
C PRO A 178 1.27 -16.01 -18.30
N ARG A 179 0.22 -16.84 -18.24
CA ARG A 179 -1.16 -16.40 -17.97
C ARG A 179 -1.58 -16.46 -16.50
N VAL A 180 -0.75 -17.01 -15.61
CA VAL A 180 -1.05 -17.08 -14.17
C VAL A 180 0.16 -16.62 -13.36
N CYS A 181 0.30 -15.29 -13.24
CA CYS A 181 1.31 -14.66 -12.39
C CYS A 181 0.71 -14.13 -11.07
N LEU A 182 -0.59 -14.34 -10.81
CA LEU A 182 -1.26 -13.87 -9.60
C LEU A 182 -1.92 -15.04 -8.88
N GLN A 183 -1.45 -15.34 -7.67
CA GLN A 183 -2.10 -16.26 -6.75
C GLN A 183 -3.01 -15.47 -5.80
N LYS A 184 -4.22 -15.97 -5.58
CA LYS A 184 -5.17 -15.45 -4.58
C LYS A 184 -5.19 -16.33 -3.36
N PHE A 185 -5.39 -15.70 -2.20
CA PHE A 185 -5.70 -16.39 -0.96
C PHE A 185 -7.18 -16.16 -0.64
N LEU A 186 -7.89 -17.23 -0.29
CA LEU A 186 -9.33 -17.23 0.00
C LEU A 186 -9.58 -17.30 1.50
N ALA A 187 -10.71 -16.74 1.94
CA ALA A 187 -11.06 -16.67 3.36
C ALA A 187 -11.29 -18.06 4.02
N ASP A 188 -11.75 -19.04 3.25
CA ASP A 188 -12.20 -20.34 3.78
C ASP A 188 -11.10 -21.24 4.36
N TYR A 189 -9.82 -20.84 4.26
CA TYR A 189 -8.70 -21.62 4.80
C TYR A 189 -8.32 -21.32 6.26
N PHE A 190 -9.02 -20.41 6.95
CA PHE A 190 -8.67 -20.01 8.34
C PHE A 190 -9.55 -20.62 9.45
N HIS A 191 -10.32 -21.67 9.17
CA HIS A 191 -11.10 -22.41 10.19
C HIS A 191 -10.40 -23.71 10.61
N GLY A 192 -9.14 -23.62 11.05
CA GLY A 192 -8.37 -24.72 11.67
C GLY A 192 -8.12 -24.47 13.14
#